data_AF-A0A7J6G4X4-F1
#
_entry.id   AF-A0A7J6G4X4-F1
#
_cell.length_a   1.000
_cell.length_b   1.000
_cell.length_c   1.000
_cell.angle_alpha   90.00
_cell.angle_beta   90.00
_cell.angle_gamma   90.00
#
_symmetry.space_group_name_H-M   'P 1'
#
loop_
_entity.id
_entity.type
_entity.pdbx_description
1 polymer ?
#
loop_
_entity_poly.entity_id
_entity_poly.type
_entity_poly.pdbx_seq_one_letter_code
_entity_poly.pdbx_strand_id
1 'polypeptide(L)'
;MAFFRSFSLSSKERNIGRAGDLGHQIVSPSVSAMAAKILANLIVMGSGILARAFVQAYRQALANASKSGVAQETLQNTIRRGSKAMTEQEARQILGVTEETAWEEVMKKYDALFERNATNGSFYIQSKVHRAKECLEATYREKGPSTPS
;
A
#
# COMPACT_ATOMS: atom_id res chain seq x y z
N MET A 1 81.11 -13.56 -53.16
CA MET A 1 82.28 -14.38 -52.80
C MET A 1 81.84 -15.37 -51.73
N ALA A 2 81.90 -16.65 -52.06
CA ALA A 2 81.71 -17.76 -51.13
C ALA A 2 82.93 -17.90 -50.20
N PHE A 3 82.71 -18.34 -48.96
CA PHE A 3 83.63 -19.01 -48.02
C PHE A 3 82.88 -19.01 -46.66
N PHE A 4 82.83 -20.00 -45.78
CA PHE A 4 83.36 -21.36 -45.63
C PHE A 4 82.69 -21.88 -44.32
N ARG A 5 82.06 -23.05 -44.30
CA ARG A 5 82.53 -24.27 -43.61
C ARG A 5 82.69 -24.11 -42.07
N SER A 6 81.71 -24.57 -41.30
CA SER A 6 81.67 -25.90 -40.63
C SER A 6 82.72 -26.12 -39.53
N PHE A 7 82.28 -26.04 -38.26
CA PHE A 7 82.84 -26.68 -37.06
C PHE A 7 81.89 -26.30 -35.90
N SER A 8 81.51 -27.09 -34.90
CA SER A 8 81.53 -28.52 -34.65
C SER A 8 80.43 -28.78 -33.60
N LEU A 9 79.80 -29.93 -33.74
CA LEU A 9 79.05 -30.73 -32.79
C LEU A 9 78.85 -30.25 -31.32
N SER A 10 77.58 -30.41 -30.92
CA SER A 10 77.14 -31.35 -29.89
C SER A 10 77.12 -30.92 -28.42
N SER A 11 75.88 -30.94 -27.92
CA SER A 11 75.47 -31.41 -26.60
C SER A 11 75.75 -30.52 -25.39
N LYS A 12 74.73 -29.75 -25.00
CA LYS A 12 74.08 -29.95 -23.70
C LYS A 12 72.75 -29.20 -23.66
N GLU A 13 71.67 -29.95 -23.53
CA GLU A 13 70.38 -29.44 -23.12
C GLU A 13 70.48 -28.64 -21.80
N ARG A 14 69.76 -27.53 -21.70
CA ARG A 14 68.77 -27.29 -20.65
C ARG A 14 68.07 -25.93 -20.84
N ASN A 15 66.74 -26.01 -20.83
CA ASN A 15 65.82 -24.97 -20.39
C ASN A 15 65.48 -23.83 -21.37
N ILE A 16 64.70 -24.21 -22.39
CA ILE A 16 63.55 -23.44 -22.90
C ILE A 16 62.80 -22.85 -21.68
N GLY A 17 62.44 -21.58 -21.58
CA GLY A 17 62.24 -20.54 -22.57
C GLY A 17 61.07 -19.71 -22.05
N ARG A 18 61.36 -18.51 -21.51
CA ARG A 18 60.36 -17.47 -21.21
C ARG A 18 59.86 -16.90 -22.54
N ALA A 19 58.56 -17.00 -22.82
CA ALA A 19 57.74 -16.04 -23.60
C ALA A 19 56.27 -16.51 -23.55
N GLY A 20 55.33 -15.68 -23.10
CA GLY A 20 54.35 -15.05 -24.00
C GLY A 20 53.15 -15.99 -24.24
N ASP A 21 52.09 -15.87 -23.45
CA ASP A 21 50.83 -15.21 -23.86
C ASP A 21 50.14 -15.88 -25.08
N LEU A 22 48.99 -16.52 -24.84
CA LEU A 22 47.71 -16.22 -25.48
C LEU A 22 46.67 -17.27 -25.09
N GLY A 23 45.57 -16.77 -24.55
CA GLY A 23 44.45 -17.57 -24.08
C GLY A 23 43.73 -18.29 -25.22
N HIS A 24 43.48 -19.57 -24.97
CA HIS A 24 42.28 -20.23 -25.47
C HIS A 24 41.90 -21.31 -24.44
N GLN A 25 41.42 -20.85 -23.28
CA GLN A 25 40.78 -21.74 -22.33
C GLN A 25 39.45 -22.15 -22.96
N ILE A 26 39.42 -23.38 -23.48
CA ILE A 26 38.19 -24.06 -23.88
C ILE A 26 37.28 -24.07 -22.66
N VAL A 27 36.31 -23.14 -22.64
CA VAL A 27 35.26 -23.08 -21.62
C VAL A 27 34.33 -24.27 -21.87
N SER A 28 34.67 -25.42 -21.29
CA SER A 28 33.67 -26.44 -21.01
C SER A 28 32.57 -25.77 -20.17
N PRO A 29 31.29 -25.81 -20.57
CA PRO A 29 30.23 -25.14 -19.83
C PRO A 29 30.19 -25.76 -18.44
N SER A 30 30.58 -24.98 -17.43
CA SER A 30 30.48 -25.41 -16.04
C SER A 30 29.01 -25.70 -15.75
N VAL A 31 28.74 -26.74 -14.95
CA VAL A 31 27.38 -27.08 -14.49
C VAL A 31 26.67 -25.86 -13.89
N SER A 32 27.44 -24.92 -13.32
CA SER A 32 26.97 -23.61 -12.84
C SER A 32 26.38 -22.72 -13.94
N ALA A 33 26.95 -22.70 -15.15
CA ALA A 33 26.41 -21.93 -16.28
C ALA A 33 25.11 -22.55 -16.81
N MET A 34 24.99 -23.88 -16.80
CA MET A 34 23.75 -24.57 -17.16
C MET A 34 22.65 -24.33 -16.11
N ALA A 35 22.99 -24.41 -14.82
CA ALA A 35 22.08 -24.10 -13.72
C ALA A 35 21.62 -22.63 -13.76
N ALA A 36 22.51 -21.68 -14.04
CA ALA A 36 22.18 -20.27 -14.19
C ALA A 36 21.18 -20.03 -15.35
N LYS A 37 21.33 -20.72 -16.48
CA LYS A 37 20.39 -20.64 -17.61
C LYS A 37 19.01 -21.21 -17.27
N ILE A 38 18.97 -22.30 -16.49
CA ILE A 38 17.70 -22.88 -16.03
C ILE A 38 16.98 -21.93 -15.06
N LEU A 39 17.70 -21.38 -14.08
CA LEU A 39 17.14 -20.41 -13.13
C LEU A 39 16.66 -19.13 -13.83
N ALA A 40 17.44 -18.61 -14.79
CA ALA A 40 17.05 -17.45 -15.59
C ALA A 40 15.75 -17.70 -16.36
N ASN A 41 15.61 -18.88 -16.99
CA ASN A 41 14.39 -19.23 -17.72
C ASN A 41 13.18 -19.35 -16.79
N LEU A 42 13.33 -19.92 -15.59
CA LEU A 42 12.24 -20.02 -14.61
C LEU A 42 11.77 -18.64 -14.13
N ILE A 43 12.69 -17.72 -13.86
CA ILE A 43 12.36 -16.35 -13.45
C ILE A 43 11.65 -15.60 -14.58
N VAL A 44 12.16 -15.71 -15.81
CA VAL A 44 11.57 -15.05 -16.98
C VAL A 44 10.18 -15.61 -17.29
N MET A 45 9.99 -16.92 -17.22
CA MET A 45 8.69 -17.56 -17.44
C MET A 45 7.69 -17.25 -16.31
N GLY A 46 8.13 -17.24 -15.05
CA GLY A 46 7.27 -17.00 -13.88
C GLY A 46 6.88 -15.53 -13.68
N SER A 47 7.78 -14.59 -13.99
CA SER A 47 7.54 -13.16 -13.78
C SER A 47 6.47 -12.56 -14.70
N GLY A 48 6.27 -13.13 -15.90
CA GLY A 48 5.33 -12.60 -16.88
C GLY A 48 3.86 -12.64 -16.45
N ILE A 49 3.46 -13.62 -15.63
CA ILE A 49 2.07 -13.76 -15.15
C ILE A 49 1.79 -12.74 -14.04
N LEU A 50 2.71 -12.63 -13.07
CA LEU A 50 2.61 -11.65 -11.99
C LEU A 50 2.63 -10.23 -12.54
N ALA A 51 3.55 -9.90 -13.46
CA ALA A 51 3.64 -8.58 -14.06
C ALA A 51 2.32 -8.17 -14.76
N ARG A 52 1.70 -9.07 -15.54
CA ARG A 52 0.41 -8.79 -16.19
C ARG A 52 -0.72 -8.61 -15.18
N ALA A 53 -0.77 -9.43 -14.13
CA ALA A 53 -1.77 -9.30 -13.08
C ALA A 53 -1.65 -7.97 -12.33
N PHE A 54 -0.43 -7.53 -12.00
CA PHE A 54 -0.20 -6.22 -11.38
C PHE A 54 -0.58 -5.06 -12.30
N VAL A 55 -0.23 -5.12 -13.59
CA VAL A 55 -0.63 -4.08 -14.55
C VAL A 55 -2.13 -4.03 -14.76
N GLN A 56 -2.81 -5.18 -14.83
CA GLN A 56 -4.27 -5.23 -14.94
C GLN A 56 -4.94 -4.68 -13.68
N ALA A 57 -4.50 -5.11 -12.50
CA ALA A 57 -5.01 -4.58 -11.24
C ALA A 57 -4.74 -3.07 -11.09
N TYR A 58 -3.58 -2.58 -11.51
CA TYR A 58 -3.24 -1.16 -11.48
C TYR A 58 -4.10 -0.35 -12.44
N ARG A 59 -4.27 -0.82 -13.69
CA ARG A 59 -5.19 -0.19 -14.66
C ARG A 59 -6.63 -0.23 -14.19
N GLN A 60 -7.05 -1.31 -13.53
CA GLN A 60 -8.40 -1.47 -13.01
C GLN A 60 -8.62 -0.60 -11.78
N ALA A 61 -7.61 -0.41 -10.93
CA ALA A 61 -7.64 0.55 -9.83
C ALA A 61 -7.72 2.00 -10.35
N LEU A 62 -6.91 2.36 -11.35
CA LEU A 62 -6.97 3.67 -11.98
C LEU A 62 -8.30 3.91 -12.70
N ALA A 63 -8.81 2.93 -13.45
CA ALA A 63 -10.09 3.03 -14.13
C ALA A 63 -11.26 3.09 -13.14
N ASN A 64 -11.21 2.33 -12.04
CA ASN A 64 -12.23 2.41 -10.99
C ASN A 64 -12.16 3.75 -10.24
N ALA A 65 -10.96 4.31 -10.03
CA ALA A 65 -10.77 5.63 -9.43
C ALA A 65 -11.20 6.79 -10.34
N SER A 66 -11.10 6.63 -11.66
CA SER A 66 -11.50 7.67 -12.63
C SER A 66 -12.96 7.54 -13.10
N LYS A 67 -13.57 6.35 -13.01
CA LYS A 67 -14.94 6.09 -13.46
C LYS A 67 -15.97 6.09 -12.32
N SER A 68 -15.52 5.91 -11.10
CA SER A 68 -16.38 5.87 -9.92
C SER A 68 -15.93 7.03 -9.02
N GLY A 69 -16.83 7.89 -8.58
CA GLY A 69 -16.59 8.96 -7.58
C GLY A 69 -16.21 8.42 -6.18
N VAL A 70 -15.48 7.31 -6.14
CA VAL A 70 -15.05 6.50 -5.01
C VAL A 70 -13.92 7.16 -4.23
N ALA A 71 -13.39 8.30 -4.69
CA ALA A 71 -12.68 9.21 -3.81
C ALA A 71 -13.60 9.61 -2.64
N GLN A 72 -14.87 9.91 -2.90
CA GLN A 72 -15.80 10.36 -1.88
C GLN A 72 -16.29 9.21 -0.98
N GLU A 73 -16.60 8.04 -1.54
CA GLU A 73 -17.00 6.88 -0.72
C GLU A 73 -15.83 6.22 0.03
N THR A 74 -14.61 6.21 -0.52
CA THR A 74 -13.43 5.68 0.18
C THR A 74 -12.90 6.68 1.20
N LEU A 75 -12.94 7.99 0.92
CA LEU A 75 -12.70 9.01 1.94
C LEU A 75 -13.79 8.95 3.01
N GLN A 76 -15.07 8.83 2.66
CA GLN A 76 -16.14 8.73 3.65
C GLN A 76 -16.04 7.43 4.46
N ASN A 77 -15.67 6.30 3.85
CA ASN A 77 -15.44 5.04 4.57
C ASN A 77 -14.14 5.03 5.40
N THR A 78 -13.10 5.74 4.97
CA THR A 78 -11.85 5.89 5.73
C THR A 78 -12.00 6.91 6.85
N ILE A 79 -12.77 7.98 6.64
CA ILE A 79 -13.22 8.92 7.68
C ILE A 79 -14.14 8.18 8.65
N ARG A 80 -15.09 7.36 8.19
CA ARG A 80 -15.97 6.50 9.03
C ARG A 80 -15.21 5.42 9.80
N ARG A 81 -14.12 4.87 9.24
CA ARG A 81 -13.23 3.93 9.94
C ARG A 81 -12.23 4.62 10.87
N GLY A 82 -11.87 5.88 10.59
CA GLY A 82 -11.01 6.72 11.43
C GLY A 82 -11.77 7.49 12.52
N SER A 83 -13.10 7.60 12.40
CA SER A 83 -13.97 8.32 13.32
C SER A 83 -14.28 7.48 14.55
N LYS A 84 -13.31 7.46 15.47
CA LYS A 84 -13.59 7.22 16.90
C LYS A 84 -14.51 8.30 17.50
N ALA A 85 -14.72 9.39 16.76
CA ALA A 85 -15.65 10.48 17.03
C ALA A 85 -17.02 10.18 16.40
N MET A 86 -18.10 10.51 17.12
CA MET A 86 -19.46 10.35 16.66
C MET A 86 -19.80 11.37 15.57
N THR A 87 -20.44 10.93 14.48
CA THR A 87 -20.89 11.82 13.41
C THR A 87 -22.26 12.44 13.72
N GLU A 88 -22.58 13.60 13.13
CA GLU A 88 -23.88 14.26 13.31
C GLU A 88 -25.03 13.34 12.88
N GLN A 89 -24.86 12.62 11.76
CA GLN A 89 -25.85 11.67 11.27
C GLN A 89 -26.10 10.51 12.24
N GLU A 90 -25.06 10.00 12.90
CA GLU A 90 -25.20 8.99 13.95
C GLU A 90 -25.87 9.56 15.20
N ALA A 91 -25.52 10.78 15.61
CA ALA A 91 -26.12 11.44 16.76
C ALA A 91 -27.63 11.64 16.57
N ARG A 92 -28.05 12.06 15.37
CA ARG A 92 -29.46 12.18 15.01
C ARG A 92 -30.19 10.84 15.03
N GLN A 93 -29.55 9.77 14.55
CA GLN A 93 -30.12 8.42 14.62
C GLN A 93 -30.25 7.92 16.06
N ILE A 94 -29.27 8.19 16.93
CA ILE A 94 -29.29 7.81 18.34
C ILE A 94 -30.44 8.50 19.08
N LEU A 95 -30.69 9.78 18.82
CA LEU A 95 -31.77 10.54 19.44
C LEU A 95 -33.12 10.43 18.71
N GLY A 96 -33.15 9.79 17.54
CA GLY A 96 -34.34 9.66 16.71
C GLY A 96 -34.90 11.00 16.23
N VAL A 97 -34.02 11.93 15.84
CA VAL A 97 -34.37 13.28 15.37
C VAL A 97 -33.95 13.49 13.92
N THR A 98 -34.60 14.42 13.22
CA THR A 98 -34.27 14.82 11.84
C THR A 98 -33.47 16.12 11.83
N GLU A 99 -32.92 16.52 10.68
CA GLU A 99 -32.18 17.79 10.56
C GLU A 99 -33.06 19.03 10.83
N GLU A 100 -34.36 18.91 10.59
CA GLU A 100 -35.36 19.97 10.75
C GLU A 100 -35.93 20.05 12.18
N THR A 101 -35.55 19.11 13.05
CA THR A 101 -36.06 19.07 14.42
C THR A 101 -35.52 20.26 15.22
N ALA A 102 -36.42 21.02 15.84
CA ALA A 102 -36.03 22.15 16.69
C ALA A 102 -35.18 21.67 17.89
N TRP A 103 -34.23 22.50 18.31
CA TRP A 103 -33.32 22.17 19.42
C TRP A 103 -34.05 21.77 20.71
N GLU A 104 -35.16 22.43 21.02
CA GLU A 104 -36.00 22.12 22.17
C GLU A 104 -36.55 20.68 22.14
N GLU A 105 -36.95 20.21 20.95
CA GLU A 105 -37.44 18.84 20.78
C GLU A 105 -36.29 17.82 20.87
N VAL A 106 -35.10 18.18 20.38
CA VAL A 106 -33.89 17.36 20.55
C VAL A 106 -33.58 17.16 22.03
N MET A 107 -33.61 18.23 22.84
CA MET A 107 -33.41 18.14 24.29
C MET A 107 -34.47 17.28 24.96
N LYS A 108 -35.75 17.46 24.60
CA LYS A 108 -36.84 16.64 25.14
C LYS A 108 -36.66 15.14 24.84
N LYS A 109 -36.22 14.78 23.63
CA LYS A 109 -35.92 13.37 23.30
C LYS A 109 -34.70 12.86 24.04
N TYR A 110 -33.67 13.68 24.19
CA TYR A 110 -32.49 13.34 24.99
C TYR A 110 -32.87 13.04 26.44
N ASP A 111 -33.64 13.90 27.10
CA ASP A 111 -34.03 13.71 28.51
C ASP A 111 -34.86 12.44 28.69
N ALA A 112 -35.85 12.20 27.82
CA ALA A 112 -36.66 10.99 27.85
C ALA A 112 -35.83 9.70 27.65
N LEU A 113 -34.84 9.73 26.75
CA LEU A 113 -33.92 8.61 26.54
C LEU A 113 -32.95 8.46 27.73
N PHE A 114 -32.48 9.56 28.30
CA PHE A 114 -31.53 9.54 29.41
C PHE A 114 -32.17 8.98 30.67
N GLU A 115 -33.37 9.44 31.04
CA GLU A 115 -34.13 8.93 32.18
C GLU A 115 -34.49 7.45 32.02
N ARG A 116 -34.99 7.04 30.85
CA ARG A 116 -35.30 5.62 30.58
C ARG A 116 -34.07 4.73 30.68
N ASN A 117 -32.93 5.21 30.17
CA ASN A 117 -31.67 4.45 30.23
C ASN A 117 -30.98 4.53 31.60
N ALA A 118 -31.31 5.51 32.44
CA ALA A 118 -30.82 5.61 33.82
C ALA A 118 -31.25 4.40 34.65
N THR A 119 -32.51 3.99 34.51
CA THR A 119 -33.11 2.90 35.28
C THR A 119 -32.93 1.53 34.63
N ASN A 120 -32.96 1.45 33.29
CA ASN A 120 -33.06 0.17 32.58
C ASN A 120 -31.99 -0.02 31.49
N GLY A 121 -31.08 0.94 31.32
CA GLY A 121 -30.01 0.92 30.32
C GLY A 121 -28.65 0.57 30.93
N SER A 122 -27.66 0.34 30.05
CA SER A 122 -26.27 0.19 30.45
C SER A 122 -25.52 1.52 30.39
N PHE A 123 -24.41 1.61 31.13
CA PHE A 123 -23.50 2.76 31.07
C PHE A 123 -23.05 3.09 29.63
N TYR A 124 -22.90 2.06 28.79
CA TYR A 124 -22.55 2.25 27.38
C TYR A 124 -23.64 2.99 26.61
N ILE A 125 -24.90 2.62 26.79
CA ILE A 125 -26.03 3.26 26.10
C ILE A 125 -26.18 4.71 26.57
N GLN A 126 -26.09 4.96 27.87
CA GLN A 126 -26.09 6.33 28.41
C GLN A 126 -24.93 7.16 27.85
N SER A 127 -23.72 6.59 27.78
CA SER A 127 -22.55 7.26 27.21
C SER A 127 -22.75 7.59 25.72
N LYS A 128 -23.46 6.75 24.97
CA LYS A 128 -23.81 7.00 23.56
C LYS A 128 -24.84 8.10 23.40
N VAL A 129 -25.88 8.10 24.23
CA VAL A 129 -26.92 9.15 24.25
C VAL A 129 -26.30 10.50 24.64
N HIS A 130 -25.42 10.51 25.64
CA HIS A 130 -24.69 11.72 26.04
C HIS A 130 -23.80 12.26 24.91
N ARG A 131 -22.99 11.40 24.28
CA ARG A 131 -22.15 11.83 23.16
C ARG A 131 -22.96 12.33 21.96
N ALA A 132 -24.15 11.78 21.72
CA ALA A 132 -25.03 12.23 20.66
C ALA A 132 -25.49 13.68 20.90
N LYS A 133 -25.85 14.00 22.15
CA LYS A 133 -26.17 15.39 22.55
C LYS A 133 -24.98 16.33 22.31
N GLU A 134 -23.80 15.98 22.81
CA GLU A 134 -22.58 16.81 22.64
C GLU A 134 -22.23 17.04 21.17
N CYS A 135 -22.43 16.03 20.33
CA CYS A 135 -22.20 16.13 18.88
C CYS A 135 -23.17 17.12 18.22
N LEU A 136 -24.47 17.03 18.52
CA LEU A 136 -25.45 17.98 17.97
C LEU A 136 -25.28 19.40 18.52
N GLU A 137 -24.87 19.54 19.78
CA GLU A 137 -24.58 20.84 20.39
C GLU A 137 -23.38 21.53 19.72
N ALA A 138 -22.34 20.76 19.38
CA ALA A 138 -21.20 21.27 18.62
C ALA A 138 -21.63 21.79 17.24
N THR A 139 -22.45 21.04 16.51
CA THR A 139 -22.95 21.47 15.20
C THR A 139 -23.94 22.64 15.29
N TYR A 140 -24.81 22.66 16.31
CA TYR A 140 -25.72 23.79 16.54
C TYR A 140 -24.95 25.08 16.83
N ARG A 141 -23.86 24.99 17.62
CA ARG A 141 -23.00 26.15 17.90
C ARG A 141 -22.22 26.61 16.67
N GLU A 142 -21.77 25.69 15.82
CA GLU A 142 -21.13 26.01 14.53
C GLU A 142 -22.11 26.68 13.55
N LYS A 143 -23.39 26.31 13.58
CA LYS A 143 -24.47 26.97 12.84
C LYS A 143 -24.95 28.29 13.48
N GLY A 144 -24.44 28.66 14.66
CA GLY A 144 -24.55 30.00 15.22
C GLY A 144 -23.83 31.03 14.35
N PRO A 145 -24.25 32.31 14.39
CA PRO A 145 -24.29 33.19 13.22
C PRO A 145 -22.93 33.29 12.52
N SER A 146 -22.87 32.79 11.30
CA SER A 146 -21.97 33.31 10.28
C SER A 146 -22.25 34.81 10.16
N THR A 147 -21.43 35.63 10.82
CA THR A 147 -21.32 37.06 10.51
C THR A 147 -20.94 37.14 9.02
N PRO A 148 -21.80 37.68 8.14
CA PRO A 148 -21.33 38.06 6.82
C PRO A 148 -20.45 39.29 7.03
N SER A 149 -19.13 39.14 6.83
CA SER A 149 -18.24 40.28 6.62
C SER A 149 -18.45 40.87 5.24
#